data_AF-A0A662EWC3-F1
#
_entry.id   AF-A0A662EWC3-F1
#
_cell.length_a   1.000
_cell.length_b   1.000
_cell.length_c   1.000
_cell.angle_alpha   90.00
_cell.angle_beta   90.00
_cell.angle_gamma   90.00
#
_symmetry.space_group_name_H-M   'P 1'
#
loop_
_entity.id
_entity.type
_entity.pdbx_description
1 polymer ?
#
loop_
_entity_poly.entity_id
_entity_poly.type
_entity_poly.pdbx_seq_one_letter_code
_entity_poly.pdbx_strand_id
1 'polypeptide(L)'
;MRVYGRARVHDLLGDFIVYRSLAPLDPRLPGLPRLREGIGLAPGLIPRKSSPEYAQVVVSILQEARKLNGNRGPLMRLVYIGDTRVNDGIAFSNLCQAGGWRGMAFIGAEDGGPARLEVVEEETGTLVFSNRWAGLEDFPRVSRDFPVDEQTVVVIDLDKTLLGARGRNDHVIDKVRLKAVRETIFQVLGEGFSEASFTRNYTRLNQPEFHPFTTDNQDYLAYVCLILESGLLSLEELTTAIRSGRMRDFTGFLSWVDARVETLPRGVRRVHEHVRTAVMDGDPTPFKEFRRNEYRETVSHMGYMDDESPVHDLLTDEIVITHEVKQAAIRWRDQGALLFGLSDKPDEASLPPSQLEAQGYQPIHRVSTHVVGG
;
A
#
# COMPACT_ATOMS: atom_id res chain seq x y z
N MET A 1 -16.46 -11.83 15.56
CA MET A 1 -15.01 -12.06 15.40
C MET A 1 -14.56 -13.47 15.80
N ARG A 2 -13.98 -14.20 14.85
CA ARG A 2 -13.43 -15.56 14.98
C ARG A 2 -12.20 -15.76 14.08
N VAL A 3 -11.40 -16.79 14.36
CA VAL A 3 -10.28 -17.24 13.50
C VAL A 3 -10.78 -18.33 12.54
N TYR A 4 -10.37 -18.25 11.27
CA TYR A 4 -10.77 -19.15 10.18
C TYR A 4 -9.56 -19.94 9.61
N GLY A 5 -8.61 -20.27 10.49
CA GLY A 5 -7.32 -20.86 10.14
C GLY A 5 -6.36 -19.85 9.53
N ARG A 6 -5.35 -20.35 8.81
CA ARG A 6 -4.35 -19.54 8.09
C ARG A 6 -4.58 -19.58 6.59
N ALA A 7 -4.12 -18.54 5.90
CA ALA A 7 -4.08 -18.49 4.44
C ALA A 7 -2.94 -17.58 3.96
N ARG A 8 -2.70 -17.62 2.65
CA ARG A 8 -1.86 -16.68 1.93
C ARG A 8 -2.73 -15.88 0.97
N VAL A 9 -2.34 -14.65 0.66
CA VAL A 9 -2.98 -13.89 -0.43
C VAL A 9 -2.84 -14.63 -1.76
N HIS A 10 -1.71 -15.33 -1.95
CA HIS A 10 -1.43 -16.17 -3.11
C HIS A 10 -2.46 -17.30 -3.30
N ASP A 11 -3.05 -17.84 -2.22
CA ASP A 11 -4.07 -18.90 -2.34
C ASP A 11 -5.36 -18.40 -3.03
N LEU A 12 -5.55 -17.07 -3.04
CA LEU A 12 -6.70 -16.40 -3.65
C LEU A 12 -6.35 -15.83 -5.04
N LEU A 13 -5.22 -15.12 -5.13
CA LEU A 13 -4.87 -14.29 -6.30
C LEU A 13 -3.75 -14.90 -7.17
N GLY A 14 -3.07 -15.95 -6.70
CA GLY A 14 -1.82 -16.38 -7.30
C GLY A 14 -0.82 -15.23 -7.36
N ASP A 15 -0.27 -15.00 -8.56
CA ASP A 15 0.64 -13.89 -8.86
C ASP A 15 -0.05 -12.76 -9.67
N PHE A 16 -1.39 -12.75 -9.76
CA PHE A 16 -2.18 -11.64 -10.34
C PHE A 16 -2.26 -10.47 -9.38
N ILE A 17 -1.09 -9.90 -9.09
CA ILE A 17 -0.88 -8.79 -8.15
C ILE A 17 0.08 -7.81 -8.80
N VAL A 18 -0.15 -6.52 -8.54
CA VAL A 18 0.80 -5.46 -8.88
C VAL A 18 1.01 -4.52 -7.70
N TYR A 19 2.26 -4.17 -7.44
CA TYR A 19 2.68 -3.21 -6.40
C TYR A 19 2.91 -1.82 -7.01
N ARG A 20 3.49 -0.90 -6.22
CA ARG A 20 3.71 0.50 -6.56
C ARG A 20 4.42 0.73 -7.90
N SER A 21 5.37 -0.14 -8.29
CA SER A 21 6.12 -0.02 -9.54
C SER A 21 5.29 -0.26 -10.81
N LEU A 22 4.09 -0.81 -10.69
CA LEU A 22 3.29 -1.31 -11.80
C LEU A 22 3.97 -2.43 -12.60
N ALA A 23 4.80 -3.25 -11.95
CA ALA A 23 5.33 -4.50 -12.48
C ALA A 23 4.55 -5.70 -11.92
N PRO A 24 3.74 -6.41 -12.74
CA PRO A 24 3.00 -7.58 -12.29
C PRO A 24 3.93 -8.69 -11.80
N LEU A 25 3.49 -9.43 -10.77
CA LEU A 25 4.26 -10.56 -10.24
C LEU A 25 4.21 -11.79 -11.15
N ASP A 26 3.13 -11.97 -11.91
CA ASP A 26 3.10 -12.93 -13.00
C ASP A 26 3.94 -12.41 -14.18
N PRO A 27 5.08 -13.03 -14.51
CA PRO A 27 6.01 -12.52 -15.52
C PRO A 27 5.45 -12.59 -16.95
N ARG A 28 4.31 -13.25 -17.16
CA ARG A 28 3.62 -13.30 -18.45
C ARG A 28 2.87 -12.00 -18.74
N LEU A 29 2.56 -11.20 -17.72
CA LEU A 29 1.86 -9.92 -17.87
C LEU A 29 2.84 -8.78 -18.20
N PRO A 30 2.43 -7.78 -19.00
CA PRO A 30 3.25 -6.62 -19.26
C PRO A 30 3.23 -5.67 -18.07
N GLY A 31 4.40 -5.20 -17.62
CA GLY A 31 4.49 -4.11 -16.64
C GLY A 31 4.59 -2.73 -17.27
N LEU A 32 4.56 -1.70 -16.43
CA LEU A 32 4.72 -0.29 -16.82
C LEU A 32 5.85 -0.03 -17.82
N PRO A 33 7.07 -0.60 -17.69
CA PRO A 33 8.13 -0.38 -18.67
C PRO A 33 7.75 -0.75 -20.11
N ARG A 34 6.92 -1.79 -20.30
CA ARG A 34 6.45 -2.22 -21.63
C ARG A 34 5.24 -1.43 -22.10
N LEU A 35 4.41 -0.95 -21.18
CA LEU A 35 3.16 -0.25 -21.49
C LEU A 35 3.35 1.27 -21.67
N ARG A 36 4.46 1.83 -21.17
CA ARG A 36 4.74 3.26 -21.10
C ARG A 36 4.51 4.01 -22.41
N GLU A 37 5.09 3.52 -23.50
CA GLU A 37 5.03 4.17 -24.81
C GLU A 37 3.61 4.18 -25.37
N GLY A 38 2.91 3.05 -25.29
CA GLY A 38 1.53 2.93 -25.78
C GLY A 38 0.52 3.81 -25.05
N ILE A 39 0.82 4.18 -23.79
CA ILE A 39 -0.01 5.06 -22.96
C ILE A 39 0.42 6.53 -23.08
N GLY A 40 1.61 6.82 -23.63
CA GLY A 40 2.13 8.18 -23.76
C GLY A 40 2.69 8.76 -22.46
N LEU A 41 3.17 7.92 -21.54
CA LEU A 41 3.73 8.37 -20.27
C LEU A 41 5.18 8.85 -20.41
N ALA A 42 5.48 10.00 -19.80
CA ALA A 42 6.83 10.56 -19.76
C ALA A 42 7.83 9.54 -19.16
N PRO A 43 9.08 9.47 -19.64
CA PRO A 43 10.11 8.62 -19.07
C PRO A 43 10.28 8.83 -17.55
N GLY A 44 10.53 7.75 -16.80
CA GLY A 44 10.73 7.81 -15.34
C GLY A 44 9.47 8.02 -14.50
N LEU A 45 8.36 8.51 -15.06
CA LEU A 45 7.12 8.73 -14.31
C LEU A 45 6.49 7.39 -13.86
N ILE A 46 6.26 7.23 -12.56
CA ILE A 46 5.44 6.14 -12.01
C ILE A 46 4.14 6.76 -11.49
N PRO A 47 3.00 6.55 -12.17
CA PRO A 47 1.76 7.24 -11.83
C PRO A 47 1.23 6.83 -10.44
N ARG A 48 0.46 7.72 -9.81
CA ARG A 48 -0.15 7.50 -8.48
C ARG A 48 -1.48 6.77 -8.67
N LYS A 49 -1.90 5.93 -7.71
CA LYS A 49 -3.14 5.16 -7.77
C LYS A 49 -4.39 6.00 -8.09
N SER A 50 -4.40 7.26 -7.65
CA SER A 50 -5.46 8.23 -7.90
C SER A 50 -5.38 8.93 -9.27
N SER A 51 -4.38 8.66 -10.10
CA SER A 51 -4.21 9.33 -11.39
C SER A 51 -4.85 8.55 -12.54
N PRO A 52 -5.35 9.23 -13.59
CA PRO A 52 -5.88 8.56 -14.78
C PRO A 52 -4.86 7.66 -15.49
N GLU A 53 -3.59 8.08 -15.50
CA GLU A 53 -2.48 7.34 -16.10
C GLU A 53 -2.27 5.98 -15.43
N TYR A 54 -2.42 5.91 -14.10
CA TYR A 54 -2.35 4.65 -13.37
C TYR A 54 -3.45 3.70 -13.82
N ALA A 55 -4.68 4.19 -13.97
CA ALA A 55 -5.80 3.39 -14.43
C ALA A 55 -5.60 2.85 -15.85
N GLN A 56 -5.03 3.65 -16.76
CA GLN A 56 -4.70 3.20 -18.13
C GLN A 56 -3.70 2.04 -18.14
N VAL A 57 -2.67 2.11 -17.28
CA VAL A 57 -1.68 1.03 -17.13
C VAL A 57 -2.35 -0.22 -16.55
N VAL A 58 -3.11 -0.08 -15.46
CA VAL A 58 -3.77 -1.21 -14.80
C VAL A 58 -4.80 -1.86 -15.70
N VAL A 59 -5.65 -1.11 -16.42
CA VAL A 59 -6.62 -1.66 -17.38
C VAL A 59 -5.92 -2.48 -18.46
N SER A 60 -4.79 -2.01 -18.97
CA SER A 60 -4.00 -2.76 -19.96
C SER A 60 -3.49 -4.09 -19.37
N ILE A 61 -3.02 -4.09 -18.12
CA ILE A 61 -2.61 -5.30 -17.39
C ILE A 61 -3.80 -6.26 -17.23
N LEU A 62 -4.96 -5.75 -16.79
CA LEU A 62 -6.16 -6.55 -16.56
C LEU A 62 -6.70 -7.21 -17.84
N GLN A 63 -6.61 -6.51 -18.97
CA GLN A 63 -6.99 -7.06 -20.28
C GLN A 63 -6.07 -8.22 -20.68
N GLU A 64 -4.76 -8.13 -20.46
CA GLU A 64 -3.83 -9.24 -20.68
C GLU A 64 -4.05 -10.38 -19.68
N ALA A 65 -4.32 -10.06 -18.41
CA ALA A 65 -4.64 -11.06 -17.38
C ALA A 65 -5.90 -11.87 -17.73
N ARG A 66 -6.93 -11.22 -18.29
CA ARG A 66 -8.11 -11.93 -18.80
C ARG A 66 -7.76 -12.94 -19.88
N LYS A 67 -6.89 -12.57 -20.84
CA LYS A 67 -6.44 -13.49 -21.90
C LYS A 67 -5.67 -14.70 -21.34
N LEU A 68 -4.86 -14.49 -20.29
CA LEU A 68 -4.11 -15.57 -19.64
C LEU A 68 -4.98 -16.50 -18.79
N ASN A 69 -6.09 -16.00 -18.21
CA ASN A 69 -7.01 -16.77 -17.38
C ASN A 69 -7.91 -17.74 -18.19
N GLY A 70 -7.53 -18.08 -19.43
CA GLY A 70 -8.23 -19.07 -20.26
C GLY A 70 -9.59 -18.63 -20.79
N ASN A 71 -10.13 -17.49 -20.35
CA ASN A 71 -11.39 -16.94 -20.81
C ASN A 71 -11.18 -15.95 -21.96
N ARG A 72 -11.95 -16.09 -23.03
CA ARG A 72 -11.84 -15.26 -24.25
C ARG A 72 -12.81 -14.08 -24.29
N GLY A 73 -13.75 -13.98 -23.35
CA GLY A 73 -14.70 -12.87 -23.27
C GLY A 73 -14.03 -11.56 -22.81
N PRO A 74 -14.47 -10.39 -23.31
CA PRO A 74 -13.96 -9.11 -22.84
C PRO A 74 -14.39 -8.83 -21.40
N LEU A 75 -13.55 -8.11 -20.66
CA LEU A 75 -13.95 -7.48 -19.41
C LEU A 75 -14.93 -6.34 -19.71
N MET A 76 -16.05 -6.30 -18.98
CA MET A 76 -17.13 -5.34 -19.17
C MET A 76 -17.57 -4.67 -17.86
N ARG A 77 -17.18 -5.25 -16.72
CA ARG A 77 -17.62 -4.86 -15.38
C ARG A 77 -16.45 -4.86 -14.42
N LEU A 78 -16.46 -3.90 -13.50
CA LEU A 78 -15.49 -3.79 -12.42
C LEU A 78 -16.20 -3.91 -11.07
N VAL A 79 -15.71 -4.81 -10.21
CA VAL A 79 -15.92 -4.73 -8.76
C VAL A 79 -14.61 -4.28 -8.13
N TYR A 80 -14.66 -3.24 -7.30
CA TYR A 80 -13.48 -2.75 -6.56
C TYR A 80 -13.68 -2.90 -5.06
N ILE A 81 -12.72 -3.48 -4.35
CA ILE A 81 -12.72 -3.58 -2.88
C ILE A 81 -11.55 -2.77 -2.34
N GLY A 82 -11.83 -1.83 -1.43
CA GLY A 82 -10.83 -0.96 -0.81
C GLY A 82 -11.20 -0.50 0.59
N ASP A 83 -10.43 0.42 1.15
CA ASP A 83 -10.55 0.88 2.53
C ASP A 83 -10.73 2.40 2.67
N THR A 84 -10.37 3.17 1.65
CA THR A 84 -10.30 4.63 1.73
C THR A 84 -11.27 5.29 0.78
N ARG A 85 -12.25 6.02 1.32
CA ARG A 85 -13.29 6.73 0.55
C ARG A 85 -12.74 7.59 -0.59
N VAL A 86 -11.67 8.32 -0.35
CA VAL A 86 -11.08 9.24 -1.34
C VAL A 86 -10.18 8.47 -2.33
N ASN A 87 -9.10 7.84 -1.87
CA ASN A 87 -8.11 7.24 -2.77
C ASN A 87 -8.68 6.06 -3.57
N ASP A 88 -9.39 5.14 -2.91
CA ASP A 88 -9.98 3.99 -3.61
C ASP A 88 -11.20 4.37 -4.44
N GLY A 89 -11.99 5.35 -3.99
CA GLY A 89 -13.10 5.90 -4.78
C GLY A 89 -12.60 6.52 -6.10
N ILE A 90 -11.52 7.32 -6.04
CA ILE A 90 -10.90 7.89 -7.24
C ILE A 90 -10.30 6.79 -8.12
N ALA A 91 -9.57 5.83 -7.54
CA ALA A 91 -8.99 4.71 -8.29
C ALA A 91 -10.07 3.90 -9.02
N PHE A 92 -11.17 3.59 -8.34
CA PHE A 92 -12.34 2.93 -8.92
C PHE A 92 -12.89 3.71 -10.11
N SER A 93 -13.18 5.00 -9.93
CA SER A 93 -13.77 5.83 -10.99
C SER A 93 -12.85 5.92 -12.21
N ASN A 94 -11.55 6.14 -12.00
CA ASN A 94 -10.55 6.16 -13.07
C ASN A 94 -10.45 4.82 -13.80
N LEU A 95 -10.51 3.68 -13.08
CA LEU A 95 -10.49 2.34 -13.69
C LEU A 95 -11.74 2.07 -14.53
N CYS A 96 -12.91 2.45 -14.04
CA CYS A 96 -14.16 2.37 -14.81
C CYS A 96 -14.07 3.22 -16.09
N GLN A 97 -13.59 4.45 -15.98
CA GLN A 97 -13.45 5.36 -17.13
C GLN A 97 -12.43 4.82 -18.15
N ALA A 98 -11.25 4.40 -17.70
CA ALA A 98 -10.20 3.89 -18.58
C ALA A 98 -10.59 2.54 -19.24
N GLY A 99 -11.34 1.70 -18.53
CA GLY A 99 -11.83 0.41 -19.04
C GLY A 99 -13.10 0.51 -19.88
N GLY A 100 -13.85 1.62 -19.77
CA GLY A 100 -15.21 1.70 -20.30
C GLY A 100 -16.15 0.71 -19.61
N TRP A 101 -15.93 0.45 -18.32
CA TRP A 101 -16.66 -0.57 -17.55
C TRP A 101 -17.71 0.05 -16.65
N ARG A 102 -18.86 -0.62 -16.53
CA ARG A 102 -19.80 -0.33 -15.44
C ARG A 102 -19.20 -0.86 -14.14
N GLY A 103 -19.14 -0.02 -13.12
CA GLY A 103 -18.50 -0.36 -11.86
C GLY A 103 -19.45 -0.57 -10.68
N MET A 104 -19.00 -1.35 -9.71
CA MET A 104 -19.41 -1.23 -8.31
C MET A 104 -18.19 -1.27 -7.40
N ALA A 105 -18.20 -0.51 -6.31
CA ALA A 105 -17.13 -0.52 -5.32
C ALA A 105 -17.68 -0.76 -3.92
N PHE A 106 -16.95 -1.52 -3.11
CA PHE A 106 -17.16 -1.62 -1.68
C PHE A 106 -15.94 -1.06 -0.95
N ILE A 107 -16.17 -0.06 -0.10
CA ILE A 107 -15.13 0.60 0.69
C ILE A 107 -15.44 0.38 2.18
N GLY A 108 -14.57 -0.38 2.85
CA GLY A 108 -14.73 -0.76 4.26
C GLY A 108 -13.79 0.01 5.19
N ALA A 109 -14.32 0.62 6.24
CA ALA A 109 -13.50 1.24 7.28
C ALA A 109 -14.20 1.16 8.65
N GLU A 110 -13.78 0.25 9.51
CA GLU A 110 -14.47 0.03 10.78
C GLU A 110 -14.35 1.21 11.75
N ASP A 111 -15.45 1.47 12.45
CA ASP A 111 -15.50 2.46 13.53
C ASP A 111 -16.37 1.95 14.69
N GLY A 112 -16.25 2.59 15.86
CA GLY A 112 -17.06 2.25 17.04
C GLY A 112 -18.52 2.69 16.98
N GLY A 113 -18.97 3.33 15.90
CA GLY A 113 -20.34 3.80 15.73
C GLY A 113 -21.32 2.68 15.39
N PRO A 114 -22.64 2.97 15.30
CA PRO A 114 -23.62 1.99 14.84
C PRO A 114 -23.32 1.54 13.41
N ALA A 115 -23.66 0.29 13.07
CA ALA A 115 -23.44 -0.25 11.73
C ALA A 115 -24.19 0.59 10.68
N ARG A 116 -23.48 0.96 9.61
CA ARG A 116 -23.95 1.81 8.52
C ARG A 116 -23.48 1.24 7.19
N LEU A 117 -24.37 1.35 6.21
CA LEU A 117 -24.10 1.08 4.82
C LEU A 117 -24.69 2.24 4.01
N GLU A 118 -23.83 2.98 3.33
CA GLU A 118 -24.18 4.13 2.50
C GLU A 118 -23.96 3.72 1.04
N VAL A 119 -24.95 3.99 0.19
CA VAL A 119 -24.87 3.74 -1.25
C VAL A 119 -24.90 5.09 -1.96
N VAL A 120 -23.91 5.31 -2.82
CA VAL A 120 -23.77 6.53 -3.63
C VAL A 120 -23.69 6.12 -5.09
N GLU A 121 -24.59 6.65 -5.91
CA GLU A 121 -24.57 6.46 -7.35
C GLU A 121 -23.70 7.55 -8.00
N GLU A 122 -22.76 7.14 -8.84
CA GLU A 122 -21.93 8.01 -9.68
C GLU A 122 -22.12 7.66 -11.15
N GLU A 123 -21.60 8.50 -12.05
CA GLU A 123 -21.72 8.32 -13.50
C GLU A 123 -21.12 6.98 -13.97
N THR A 124 -20.01 6.56 -13.36
CA THR A 124 -19.26 5.35 -13.74
C THR A 124 -19.72 4.08 -13.01
N GLY A 125 -20.56 4.21 -11.97
CA GLY A 125 -21.00 3.07 -11.18
C GLY A 125 -21.48 3.42 -9.76
N THR A 126 -21.62 2.40 -8.94
CA THR A 126 -22.16 2.53 -7.57
C THR A 126 -21.05 2.34 -6.53
N LEU A 127 -20.91 3.28 -5.59
CA LEU A 127 -20.03 3.17 -4.43
C LEU A 127 -20.82 2.78 -3.19
N VAL A 128 -20.37 1.74 -2.50
CA VAL A 128 -20.93 1.25 -1.24
C VAL A 128 -19.90 1.48 -0.14
N PHE A 129 -20.22 2.36 0.81
CA PHE A 129 -19.38 2.61 1.98
C PHE A 129 -19.96 1.86 3.19
N SER A 130 -19.11 1.13 3.91
CA SER A 130 -19.53 0.50 5.17
C SER A 130 -18.51 0.72 6.27
N ASN A 131 -19.03 0.97 7.48
CA ASN A 131 -18.22 0.98 8.69
C ASN A 131 -18.10 -0.42 9.34
N ARG A 132 -18.44 -1.48 8.61
CA ARG A 132 -18.27 -2.88 9.01
C ARG A 132 -17.81 -3.69 7.81
N TRP A 133 -16.72 -4.44 7.94
CA TRP A 133 -16.31 -5.35 6.85
C TRP A 133 -17.35 -6.44 6.59
N ALA A 134 -18.12 -6.82 7.62
CA ALA A 134 -19.29 -7.69 7.51
C ALA A 134 -20.37 -7.16 6.55
N GLY A 135 -20.41 -5.85 6.28
CA GLY A 135 -21.31 -5.25 5.29
C GLY A 135 -21.08 -5.78 3.86
N LEU A 136 -19.92 -6.38 3.58
CA LEU A 136 -19.64 -7.03 2.30
C LEU A 136 -20.55 -8.26 2.06
N GLU A 137 -21.14 -8.85 3.10
CA GLU A 137 -22.15 -9.90 2.97
C GLU A 137 -23.47 -9.38 2.39
N ASP A 138 -23.81 -8.10 2.63
CA ASP A 138 -24.97 -7.44 2.06
C ASP A 138 -24.72 -6.91 0.64
N PHE A 139 -23.46 -6.89 0.18
CA PHE A 139 -23.11 -6.38 -1.15
C PHE A 139 -23.91 -7.03 -2.30
N PRO A 140 -24.16 -8.36 -2.34
CA PRO A 140 -25.02 -8.97 -3.36
C PRO A 140 -26.46 -8.45 -3.37
N ARG A 141 -26.96 -7.95 -2.24
CA ARG A 141 -28.31 -7.36 -2.16
C ARG A 141 -28.36 -5.96 -2.76
N VAL A 142 -27.29 -5.20 -2.59
CA VAL A 142 -27.11 -3.88 -3.21
C VAL A 142 -26.81 -4.03 -4.70
N SER A 143 -26.08 -5.09 -5.09
CA SER A 143 -25.65 -5.36 -6.45
C SER A 143 -26.60 -6.28 -7.25
N ARG A 144 -27.89 -6.38 -6.88
CA ARG A 144 -28.82 -7.35 -7.49
C ARG A 144 -28.89 -7.25 -9.02
N ASP A 145 -28.80 -6.04 -9.57
CA ASP A 145 -28.84 -5.77 -11.00
C ASP A 145 -27.43 -5.65 -11.63
N PHE A 146 -26.41 -6.12 -10.91
CA PHE A 146 -25.01 -6.12 -11.32
C PHE A 146 -24.43 -7.54 -11.20
N PRO A 147 -24.43 -8.32 -12.30
CA PRO A 147 -23.89 -9.67 -12.26
C PRO A 147 -22.36 -9.65 -12.09
N VAL A 148 -21.87 -10.53 -11.22
CA VAL A 148 -20.45 -10.84 -11.09
C VAL A 148 -20.22 -12.21 -11.73
N ASP A 149 -19.58 -12.20 -12.89
CA ASP A 149 -19.44 -13.37 -13.76
C ASP A 149 -18.11 -13.33 -14.54
N GLU A 150 -17.99 -14.16 -15.58
CA GLU A 150 -16.86 -14.24 -16.49
C GLU A 150 -16.46 -12.92 -17.17
N GLN A 151 -17.34 -11.92 -17.24
CA GLN A 151 -17.02 -10.61 -17.83
C GLN A 151 -16.66 -9.56 -16.77
N THR A 152 -16.60 -9.96 -15.50
CA THR A 152 -16.29 -9.07 -14.38
C THR A 152 -14.84 -9.25 -13.93
N VAL A 153 -14.14 -8.14 -13.72
CA VAL A 153 -12.88 -8.13 -12.95
C VAL A 153 -13.18 -7.64 -11.55
N VAL A 154 -12.66 -8.35 -10.55
CA VAL A 154 -12.67 -7.94 -9.14
C VAL A 154 -11.26 -7.48 -8.79
N VAL A 155 -11.12 -6.17 -8.60
CA VAL A 155 -9.89 -5.54 -8.13
C VAL A 155 -9.96 -5.42 -6.61
N ILE A 156 -8.94 -5.95 -5.93
CA ILE A 156 -8.86 -5.98 -4.47
C ILE A 156 -7.60 -5.23 -4.06
N ASP A 157 -7.78 -4.14 -3.32
CA ASP A 157 -6.67 -3.50 -2.62
C ASP A 157 -6.09 -4.45 -1.55
N LEU A 158 -4.78 -4.46 -1.37
CA LEU A 158 -4.14 -5.37 -0.42
C LEU A 158 -4.02 -4.76 0.97
N ASP A 159 -3.25 -3.67 1.12
CA ASP A 159 -2.91 -3.11 2.43
C ASP A 159 -4.09 -2.37 3.05
N LYS A 160 -4.43 -2.69 4.29
CA LYS A 160 -5.60 -2.17 5.00
C LYS A 160 -6.96 -2.63 4.45
N THR A 161 -6.95 -3.53 3.47
CA THR A 161 -8.14 -4.11 2.86
C THR A 161 -8.14 -5.63 3.01
N LEU A 162 -7.41 -6.37 2.16
CA LEU A 162 -7.27 -7.83 2.26
C LEU A 162 -6.34 -8.24 3.39
N LEU A 163 -5.27 -7.46 3.63
CA LEU A 163 -4.35 -7.59 4.75
C LEU A 163 -4.56 -6.43 5.71
N GLY A 164 -4.86 -6.74 6.97
CA GLY A 164 -4.96 -5.76 8.05
C GLY A 164 -6.11 -4.77 7.90
N ALA A 165 -7.34 -5.25 7.74
CA ALA A 165 -8.57 -4.45 7.58
C ALA A 165 -8.59 -3.12 8.34
N ARG A 166 -8.90 -2.04 7.61
CA ARG A 166 -9.04 -0.66 8.13
C ARG A 166 -10.05 -0.57 9.26
N GLY A 167 -9.64 0.07 10.35
CA GLY A 167 -10.43 0.24 11.57
C GLY A 167 -10.43 -0.97 12.49
N ARG A 168 -9.78 -2.07 12.09
CA ARG A 168 -9.80 -3.37 12.77
C ARG A 168 -8.40 -3.87 13.11
N ASN A 169 -7.51 -3.91 12.11
CA ASN A 169 -6.14 -4.46 12.22
C ASN A 169 -5.09 -3.61 11.49
N ASP A 170 -5.48 -2.50 10.84
CA ASP A 170 -4.55 -1.64 10.09
C ASP A 170 -3.50 -0.96 10.95
N HIS A 171 -3.77 -0.78 12.25
CA HIS A 171 -2.81 -0.25 13.21
C HIS A 171 -1.55 -1.11 13.34
N VAL A 172 -1.63 -2.43 13.07
CA VAL A 172 -0.45 -3.31 13.08
C VAL A 172 0.45 -3.00 11.89
N ILE A 173 -0.11 -2.71 10.72
CA ILE A 173 0.64 -2.27 9.54
C ILE A 173 1.35 -0.94 9.82
N ASP A 174 0.66 0.01 10.47
CA ASP A 174 1.26 1.30 10.84
C ASP A 174 2.37 1.14 11.90
N LYS A 175 2.16 0.27 12.90
CA LYS A 175 3.15 -0.10 13.94
C LYS A 175 4.40 -0.72 13.33
N VAL A 176 4.24 -1.67 12.40
CA VAL A 176 5.33 -2.32 11.66
C VAL A 176 6.14 -1.30 10.87
N ARG A 177 5.47 -0.39 10.14
CA ARG A 177 6.16 0.65 9.37
C ARG A 177 6.96 1.58 10.29
N LEU A 178 6.36 2.05 11.38
CA LEU A 178 7.06 2.89 12.35
C LEU A 178 8.28 2.18 12.95
N LYS A 179 8.14 0.91 13.33
CA LYS A 179 9.24 0.09 13.84
C LYS A 179 10.37 -0.04 12.83
N ALA A 180 10.05 -0.24 11.55
CA ALA A 180 11.05 -0.29 10.49
C ALA A 180 11.80 1.04 10.29
N VAL A 181 11.12 2.18 10.37
CA VAL A 181 11.78 3.51 10.34
C VAL A 181 12.75 3.64 11.52
N ARG A 182 12.27 3.35 12.72
CA ARG A 182 13.03 3.41 13.97
C ARG A 182 14.29 2.56 13.90
N GLU A 183 14.17 1.31 13.46
CA GLU A 183 15.30 0.40 13.33
C GLU A 183 16.30 0.82 12.26
N THR A 184 15.81 1.38 11.15
CA THR A 184 16.68 1.89 10.09
C THR A 184 17.53 3.05 10.60
N ILE A 185 16.93 3.99 11.34
CA ILE A 185 17.66 5.12 11.92
C ILE A 185 18.64 4.64 12.99
N PHE A 186 18.22 3.72 13.86
CA PHE A 186 19.08 3.13 14.88
C PHE A 186 20.30 2.41 14.26
N GLN A 187 20.11 1.64 13.18
CA GLN A 187 21.20 0.98 12.47
C GLN A 187 22.21 1.96 11.86
N VAL A 188 21.77 3.18 11.51
CA VAL A 188 22.64 4.21 10.92
C VAL A 188 23.37 5.03 11.99
N LEU A 189 22.70 5.35 13.11
CA LEU A 189 23.22 6.25 14.15
C LEU A 189 23.85 5.53 15.36
N GLY A 190 23.50 4.27 15.61
CA GLY A 190 23.99 3.50 16.76
C GLY A 190 23.66 4.18 18.10
N GLU A 191 24.67 4.36 18.94
CA GLU A 191 24.54 5.00 20.27
C GLU A 191 24.06 6.46 20.21
N GLY A 192 24.16 7.12 19.05
CA GLY A 192 23.64 8.47 18.85
C GLY A 192 22.11 8.55 18.72
N PHE A 193 21.42 7.43 18.62
CA PHE A 193 19.96 7.39 18.47
C PHE A 193 19.23 7.63 19.80
N SER A 194 18.18 8.47 19.76
CA SER A 194 17.30 8.72 20.91
C SER A 194 15.85 8.39 20.59
N GLU A 195 15.31 7.36 21.25
CA GLU A 195 13.92 6.90 21.07
C GLU A 195 12.90 8.03 21.35
N ALA A 196 13.14 8.80 22.41
CA ALA A 196 12.27 9.91 22.80
C ALA A 196 12.32 11.06 21.76
N SER A 197 13.50 11.36 21.21
CA SER A 197 13.65 12.37 20.17
C SER A 197 12.98 11.94 18.86
N PHE A 198 13.25 10.71 18.43
CA PHE A 198 12.66 10.13 17.23
C PHE A 198 11.14 10.14 17.29
N THR A 199 10.55 9.64 18.39
CA THR A 199 9.09 9.57 18.56
C THR A 199 8.46 10.95 18.47
N ARG A 200 9.07 11.96 19.11
CA ARG A 200 8.60 13.36 19.05
C ARG A 200 8.67 13.91 17.61
N ASN A 201 9.80 13.70 16.94
CA ASN A 201 10.05 14.21 15.59
C ASN A 201 9.10 13.56 14.57
N TYR A 202 8.99 12.24 14.58
CA TYR A 202 8.12 11.49 13.68
C TYR A 202 6.64 11.86 13.90
N THR A 203 6.17 11.83 15.15
CA THR A 203 4.77 12.14 15.48
C THR A 203 4.39 13.54 15.03
N ARG A 204 5.31 14.51 15.18
CA ARG A 204 5.07 15.89 14.76
C ARG A 204 5.01 16.01 13.24
N LEU A 205 5.94 15.39 12.51
CA LEU A 205 6.06 15.53 11.07
C LEU A 205 5.09 14.64 10.28
N ASN A 206 4.54 13.58 10.88
CA ASN A 206 3.52 12.73 10.27
C ASN A 206 2.09 13.33 10.37
N GLN A 207 1.98 14.66 10.41
CA GLN A 207 0.70 15.37 10.48
C GLN A 207 0.34 15.95 9.11
N PRO A 208 -0.96 16.08 8.77
CA PRO A 208 -1.40 16.64 7.49
C PRO A 208 -0.79 18.00 7.13
N GLU A 209 -0.47 18.81 8.14
CA GLU A 209 0.26 20.09 8.02
C GLU A 209 1.55 19.97 7.18
N PHE A 210 2.25 18.83 7.26
CA PHE A 210 3.55 18.62 6.61
C PHE A 210 3.47 17.77 5.34
N HIS A 211 2.29 17.24 4.98
CA HIS A 211 2.11 16.44 3.78
C HIS A 211 2.48 17.19 2.49
N PRO A 212 2.22 18.51 2.32
CA PRO A 212 2.71 19.24 1.15
C PRO A 212 4.24 19.24 1.03
N PHE A 213 4.96 19.28 2.15
CA PHE A 213 6.43 19.26 2.17
C PHE A 213 7.00 17.86 1.88
N THR A 214 6.43 16.82 2.50
CA THR A 214 6.88 15.43 2.30
C THR A 214 6.21 14.74 1.11
N THR A 215 5.27 15.39 0.43
CA THR A 215 4.39 14.78 -0.60
C THR A 215 3.61 13.57 -0.10
N ASP A 216 3.31 13.53 1.20
CA ASP A 216 2.76 12.35 1.89
C ASP A 216 3.58 11.07 1.62
N ASN A 217 4.91 11.23 1.49
CA ASN A 217 5.84 10.15 1.22
C ASN A 217 6.57 9.72 2.49
N GLN A 218 6.37 8.46 2.89
CA GLN A 218 6.97 7.90 4.10
C GLN A 218 8.49 7.74 4.00
N ASP A 219 9.07 7.57 2.80
CA ASP A 219 10.54 7.60 2.63
C ASP A 219 11.10 8.98 2.97
N TYR A 220 10.41 10.03 2.52
CA TYR A 220 10.84 11.41 2.77
C TYR A 220 10.75 11.72 4.26
N LEU A 221 9.65 11.33 4.92
CA LEU A 221 9.49 11.48 6.36
C LEU A 221 10.57 10.71 7.15
N ALA A 222 10.81 9.45 6.81
CA ALA A 222 11.83 8.61 7.45
C ALA A 222 13.22 9.22 7.31
N TYR A 223 13.57 9.71 6.12
CA TYR A 223 14.82 10.39 5.85
C TYR A 223 14.96 11.72 6.61
N VAL A 224 13.90 12.54 6.65
CA VAL A 224 13.91 13.78 7.45
C VAL A 224 14.16 13.46 8.92
N CYS A 225 13.52 12.42 9.46
CA CYS A 225 13.77 11.96 10.83
C CYS A 225 15.23 11.56 11.03
N LEU A 226 15.85 10.82 10.10
CA LEU A 226 17.28 10.49 10.18
C LEU A 226 18.15 11.74 10.29
N ILE A 227 17.87 12.78 9.49
CA ILE A 227 18.63 14.02 9.51
C ILE A 227 18.43 14.79 10.81
N LEU A 228 17.21 14.85 11.34
CA LEU A 228 16.96 15.46 12.65
C LEU A 228 17.71 14.72 13.76
N GLU A 229 17.66 13.39 13.76
CA GLU A 229 18.34 12.55 14.75
C GLU A 229 19.88 12.60 14.61
N SER A 230 20.41 12.95 13.44
CA SER A 230 21.85 13.20 13.27
C SER A 230 22.34 14.49 13.96
N GLY A 231 21.41 15.34 14.43
CA GLY A 231 21.72 16.62 15.06
C GLY A 231 22.07 17.75 14.07
N LEU A 232 21.95 17.51 12.76
CA LEU A 232 22.25 18.53 11.74
C LEU A 232 21.34 19.76 11.85
N LEU A 233 20.08 19.53 12.19
CA LEU A 233 19.06 20.54 12.41
C LEU A 233 18.04 20.07 13.44
N SER A 234 17.43 21.02 14.13
CA SER A 234 16.35 20.75 15.09
C SER A 234 14.97 20.72 14.43
N LEU A 235 14.03 20.07 15.10
CA LEU A 235 12.62 20.04 14.67
C LEU A 235 12.03 21.47 14.58
N GLU A 236 12.40 22.35 15.52
CA GLU A 236 11.91 23.73 15.56
C GLU A 236 12.41 24.54 14.36
N GLU A 237 13.69 24.41 14.00
CA GLU A 237 14.25 25.09 12.84
C GLU A 237 13.57 24.64 11.54
N LEU A 238 13.36 23.33 11.36
CA LEU A 238 12.69 22.79 10.18
C LEU A 238 11.23 23.25 10.09
N THR A 239 10.47 23.08 11.17
CA THR A 239 9.05 23.46 11.18
C THR A 239 8.85 24.96 10.99
N THR A 240 9.73 25.79 11.55
CA THR A 240 9.74 27.24 11.30
C THR A 240 10.04 27.56 9.84
N ALA A 241 11.03 26.88 9.23
CA ALA A 241 11.36 27.10 7.82
C ALA A 241 10.22 26.68 6.88
N ILE A 242 9.52 25.57 7.18
CA ILE A 242 8.36 25.12 6.40
C ILE A 242 7.22 26.14 6.51
N ARG A 243 6.86 26.53 7.74
CA ARG A 243 5.77 27.50 7.99
C ARG A 243 6.04 28.88 7.41
N SER A 244 7.30 29.31 7.40
CA SER A 244 7.68 30.59 6.79
C SER A 244 7.84 30.50 5.26
N GLY A 245 7.60 29.34 4.64
CA GLY A 245 7.77 29.13 3.20
C GLY A 245 9.22 29.17 2.70
N ARG A 246 10.21 29.15 3.63
CA ARG A 246 11.64 29.04 3.30
C ARG A 246 12.01 27.62 2.87
N MET A 247 11.31 26.63 3.42
CA MET A 247 11.41 25.22 3.05
C MET A 247 10.10 24.78 2.41
N ARG A 248 10.05 24.75 1.08
CA ARG A 248 8.80 24.50 0.32
C ARG A 248 8.57 23.03 0.03
N ASP A 249 9.65 22.30 -0.23
CA ASP A 249 9.60 20.93 -0.71
C ASP A 249 10.82 20.12 -0.26
N PHE A 250 10.74 18.82 -0.49
CA PHE A 250 11.78 17.87 -0.10
C PHE A 250 13.11 18.07 -0.86
N THR A 251 13.09 18.54 -2.11
CA THR A 251 14.30 18.80 -2.89
C THR A 251 15.10 19.97 -2.32
N GLY A 252 14.40 21.02 -1.88
CA GLY A 252 15.00 22.12 -1.12
C GLY A 252 15.60 21.64 0.20
N PHE A 253 14.96 20.66 0.86
CA PHE A 253 15.51 20.05 2.08
C PHE A 253 16.81 19.29 1.80
N LEU A 254 16.86 18.47 0.74
CA LEU A 254 18.08 17.79 0.32
C LEU A 254 19.23 18.77 0.06
N SER A 255 18.94 19.86 -0.66
CA SER A 255 19.94 20.92 -0.92
C SER A 255 20.46 21.56 0.37
N TRP A 256 19.60 21.67 1.40
CA TRP A 256 19.99 22.22 2.70
C TRP A 256 20.89 21.28 3.50
N VAL A 257 20.69 19.97 3.33
CA VAL A 257 21.55 18.93 3.91
C VAL A 257 22.88 18.87 3.16
N ASP A 258 22.86 18.91 1.82
CA ASP A 258 24.05 18.91 0.96
C ASP A 258 25.04 20.00 1.35
N ALA A 259 24.55 21.21 1.61
CA ALA A 259 25.38 22.36 2.01
C ALA A 259 26.18 22.13 3.31
N ARG A 260 25.82 21.10 4.10
CA ARG A 260 26.44 20.77 5.38
C ARG A 260 26.81 19.29 5.46
N VAL A 261 26.90 18.59 4.33
CA VAL A 261 27.11 17.14 4.29
C VAL A 261 28.38 16.72 5.06
N GLU A 262 29.43 17.55 5.05
CA GLU A 262 30.69 17.26 5.74
C GLU A 262 30.58 17.21 7.27
N THR A 263 29.54 17.81 7.86
CA THR A 263 29.32 17.75 9.31
C THR A 263 28.56 16.49 9.74
N LEU A 264 28.06 15.69 8.78
CA LEU A 264 27.29 14.49 9.07
C LEU A 264 28.17 13.29 9.41
N PRO A 265 27.72 12.41 10.33
CA PRO A 265 28.34 11.10 10.53
C PRO A 265 28.45 10.32 9.22
N ARG A 266 29.51 9.52 9.06
CA ARG A 266 29.78 8.77 7.82
C ARG A 266 28.61 7.91 7.35
N GLY A 267 27.91 7.25 8.29
CA GLY A 267 26.71 6.46 7.99
C GLY A 267 25.59 7.30 7.37
N VAL A 268 25.31 8.47 7.95
CA VAL A 268 24.28 9.39 7.48
C VAL A 268 24.66 9.99 6.12
N ARG A 269 25.93 10.32 5.89
CA ARG A 269 26.41 10.80 4.57
C ARG A 269 26.13 9.80 3.46
N ARG A 270 26.41 8.51 3.70
CA ARG A 270 26.15 7.45 2.73
C ARG A 270 24.66 7.33 2.39
N VAL A 271 23.80 7.37 3.41
CA VAL A 271 22.34 7.34 3.21
C VAL A 271 21.87 8.58 2.44
N HIS A 272 22.39 9.76 2.79
CA HIS A 272 22.07 11.00 2.10
C HIS A 272 22.42 10.94 0.60
N GLU A 273 23.61 10.46 0.26
CA GLU A 273 24.04 10.32 -1.15
C GLU A 273 23.11 9.38 -1.94
N HIS A 274 22.75 8.24 -1.36
CA HIS A 274 21.80 7.31 -2.00
C HIS A 274 20.41 7.94 -2.18
N VAL A 275 19.85 8.53 -1.12
CA VAL A 275 18.51 9.15 -1.16
C VAL A 275 18.48 10.30 -2.16
N ARG A 276 19.51 11.17 -2.15
CA ARG A 276 19.61 12.29 -3.09
C ARG A 276 19.64 11.78 -4.52
N THR A 277 20.50 10.80 -4.82
CA THR A 277 20.62 10.24 -6.17
C THR A 277 19.29 9.65 -6.64
N ALA A 278 18.65 8.82 -5.80
CA ALA A 278 17.36 8.20 -6.13
C ALA A 278 16.25 9.25 -6.38
N VAL A 279 16.20 10.32 -5.58
CA VAL A 279 15.24 11.42 -5.80
C VAL A 279 15.50 12.17 -7.10
N MET A 280 16.77 12.42 -7.44
CA MET A 280 17.13 13.08 -8.71
C MET A 280 16.81 12.19 -9.92
N ASP A 281 16.85 10.87 -9.75
CA ASP A 281 16.44 9.89 -10.76
C ASP A 281 14.90 9.69 -10.82
N GLY A 282 14.14 10.39 -9.97
CA GLY A 282 12.68 10.32 -9.93
C GLY A 282 12.12 9.09 -9.23
N ASP A 283 12.93 8.39 -8.42
CA ASP A 283 12.49 7.23 -7.64
C ASP A 283 11.48 7.68 -6.56
N PRO A 284 10.23 7.16 -6.57
CA PRO A 284 9.23 7.53 -5.59
C PRO A 284 9.51 6.98 -4.18
N THR A 285 10.50 6.11 -4.02
CA THR A 285 10.80 5.35 -2.79
C THR A 285 12.30 5.34 -2.49
N PRO A 286 12.92 6.52 -2.30
CA PRO A 286 14.38 6.66 -2.34
C PRO A 286 15.11 6.08 -1.13
N PHE A 287 14.43 5.77 -0.01
CA PHE A 287 15.08 5.28 1.20
C PHE A 287 15.03 3.75 1.27
N LYS A 288 15.81 3.11 0.39
CA LYS A 288 15.78 1.65 0.17
C LYS A 288 16.08 0.81 1.40
N GLU A 289 16.98 1.26 2.28
CA GLU A 289 17.27 0.60 3.57
C GLU A 289 16.01 0.50 4.43
N PHE A 290 15.24 1.58 4.52
CA PHE A 290 13.97 1.60 5.26
C PHE A 290 12.99 0.60 4.67
N ARG A 291 12.80 0.58 3.35
CA ARG A 291 11.85 -0.34 2.71
C ARG A 291 12.22 -1.81 2.89
N ARG A 292 13.51 -2.14 2.88
CA ARG A 292 13.98 -3.51 3.20
C ARG A 292 13.68 -3.90 4.65
N ASN A 293 13.81 -2.97 5.59
CA ASN A 293 13.44 -3.23 7.00
C ASN A 293 11.92 -3.30 7.15
N GLU A 294 11.14 -2.48 6.42
CA GLU A 294 9.68 -2.58 6.41
C GLU A 294 9.20 -3.93 5.90
N TYR A 295 9.83 -4.48 4.86
CA TYR A 295 9.57 -5.84 4.40
C TYR A 295 9.80 -6.87 5.51
N ARG A 296 10.97 -6.85 6.16
CA ARG A 296 11.32 -7.80 7.23
C ARG A 296 10.34 -7.73 8.39
N GLU A 297 10.04 -6.53 8.84
CA GLU A 297 9.10 -6.29 9.94
C GLU A 297 7.67 -6.68 9.54
N THR A 298 7.27 -6.48 8.29
CA THR A 298 5.95 -6.94 7.80
C THR A 298 5.88 -8.46 7.89
N VAL A 299 6.87 -9.18 7.34
CA VAL A 299 6.88 -10.64 7.35
C VAL A 299 6.98 -11.21 8.77
N SER A 300 7.73 -10.57 9.68
CA SER A 300 7.85 -11.04 11.06
C SER A 300 6.57 -10.88 11.88
N HIS A 301 5.63 -10.05 11.42
CA HIS A 301 4.32 -9.87 12.04
C HIS A 301 3.20 -10.59 11.29
N MET A 302 3.52 -11.58 10.43
CA MET A 302 2.54 -12.41 9.73
C MET A 302 2.66 -13.86 10.19
N GLY A 303 1.57 -14.44 10.68
CA GLY A 303 1.50 -15.85 11.08
C GLY A 303 2.51 -16.29 12.14
N TYR A 304 2.98 -15.39 13.00
CA TYR A 304 4.00 -15.71 14.00
C TYR A 304 3.39 -16.15 15.33
N MET A 305 2.12 -15.81 15.59
CA MET A 305 1.41 -16.22 16.80
C MET A 305 0.92 -17.66 16.69
N ASP A 306 0.56 -18.28 17.82
CA ASP A 306 0.02 -19.65 17.85
C ASP A 306 -1.42 -19.69 17.30
N ASP A 307 -1.84 -20.81 16.71
CA ASP A 307 -3.20 -20.99 16.15
C ASP A 307 -4.32 -20.86 17.19
N GLU A 308 -4.00 -21.15 18.46
CA GLU A 308 -4.93 -21.04 19.60
C GLU A 308 -4.91 -19.65 20.26
N SER A 309 -4.14 -18.70 19.71
CA SER A 309 -4.05 -17.34 20.24
C SER A 309 -5.42 -16.66 20.25
N PRO A 310 -5.77 -15.91 21.31
CA PRO A 310 -7.02 -15.17 21.35
C PRO A 310 -7.14 -14.21 20.16
N VAL A 311 -8.34 -14.12 19.58
CA VAL A 311 -8.62 -13.22 18.43
C VAL A 311 -8.20 -11.78 18.71
N HIS A 312 -8.39 -11.31 19.94
CA HIS A 312 -7.97 -9.97 20.37
C HIS A 312 -6.46 -9.74 20.17
N ASP A 313 -5.64 -10.73 20.53
CA ASP A 313 -4.19 -10.59 20.51
C ASP A 313 -3.69 -10.67 19.06
N LEU A 314 -4.27 -11.58 18.25
CA LEU A 314 -4.05 -11.62 16.81
C LEU A 314 -4.34 -10.26 16.14
N LEU A 315 -5.48 -9.64 16.46
CA LEU A 315 -5.84 -8.34 15.91
C LEU A 315 -4.96 -7.20 16.39
N THR A 316 -4.28 -7.35 17.53
CA THR A 316 -3.44 -6.33 18.16
C THR A 316 -2.00 -6.38 17.66
N ASP A 317 -1.49 -7.57 17.37
CA ASP A 317 -0.06 -7.77 17.17
C ASP A 317 0.32 -8.51 15.87
N GLU A 318 -0.63 -9.12 15.17
CA GLU A 318 -0.38 -9.81 13.89
C GLU A 318 -1.11 -9.12 12.73
N ILE A 319 -0.49 -9.06 11.56
CA ILE A 319 -1.13 -8.64 10.30
C ILE A 319 -1.93 -9.84 9.79
N VAL A 320 -3.26 -9.77 9.88
CA VAL A 320 -4.17 -10.86 9.50
C VAL A 320 -4.85 -10.62 8.15
N ILE A 321 -5.34 -11.69 7.52
CA ILE A 321 -6.20 -11.61 6.34
C ILE A 321 -7.65 -11.33 6.78
N THR A 322 -8.29 -10.36 6.13
CA THR A 322 -9.70 -10.01 6.34
C THR A 322 -10.61 -11.10 5.77
N HIS A 323 -11.31 -11.84 6.65
CA HIS A 323 -12.14 -12.98 6.26
C HIS A 323 -13.21 -12.64 5.24
N GLU A 324 -13.91 -11.52 5.43
CA GLU A 324 -15.05 -11.10 4.62
C GLU A 324 -14.62 -10.86 3.17
N VAL A 325 -13.48 -10.18 2.97
CA VAL A 325 -12.88 -9.94 1.64
C VAL A 325 -12.48 -11.26 1.00
N LYS A 326 -11.80 -12.15 1.73
CA LYS A 326 -11.42 -13.49 1.25
C LYS A 326 -12.65 -14.29 0.80
N GLN A 327 -13.70 -14.32 1.61
CA GLN A 327 -14.94 -15.05 1.30
C GLN A 327 -15.64 -14.50 0.06
N ALA A 328 -15.79 -13.18 -0.04
CA ALA A 328 -16.39 -12.56 -1.22
C ALA A 328 -15.60 -12.87 -2.49
N ALA A 329 -14.26 -12.76 -2.42
CA ALA A 329 -13.39 -13.05 -3.55
C ALA A 329 -13.45 -14.52 -4.00
N ILE A 330 -13.48 -15.48 -3.07
CA ILE A 330 -13.68 -16.91 -3.40
C ILE A 330 -15.00 -17.10 -4.16
N ARG A 331 -16.10 -16.54 -3.63
CA ARG A 331 -17.42 -16.65 -4.29
C ARG A 331 -17.40 -16.10 -5.72
N TRP A 332 -16.78 -14.94 -5.94
CA TRP A 332 -16.72 -14.30 -7.26
C TRP A 332 -15.79 -15.03 -8.23
N ARG A 333 -14.68 -15.58 -7.75
CA ARG A 333 -13.83 -16.47 -8.55
C ARG A 333 -14.59 -17.70 -9.00
N ASP A 334 -15.35 -18.32 -8.10
CA ASP A 334 -16.15 -19.51 -8.40
C ASP A 334 -17.31 -19.19 -9.38
N GLN A 335 -17.67 -17.91 -9.53
CA GLN A 335 -18.58 -17.38 -10.56
C GLN A 335 -17.87 -17.00 -11.86
N GLY A 336 -16.55 -17.24 -11.99
CA GLY A 336 -15.78 -16.99 -13.21
C GLY A 336 -15.14 -15.59 -13.31
N ALA A 337 -15.31 -14.74 -12.29
CA ALA A 337 -14.70 -13.42 -12.29
C ALA A 337 -13.17 -13.50 -12.23
N LEU A 338 -12.49 -12.55 -12.90
CA LEU A 338 -11.05 -12.40 -12.78
C LEU A 338 -10.74 -11.67 -11.48
N LEU A 339 -9.99 -12.29 -10.57
CA LEU A 339 -9.47 -11.59 -9.39
C LEU A 339 -8.11 -10.97 -9.68
N PHE A 340 -7.87 -9.77 -9.18
CA PHE A 340 -6.59 -9.08 -9.31
C PHE A 340 -6.29 -8.20 -8.09
N GLY A 341 -5.06 -8.26 -7.58
CA GLY A 341 -4.63 -7.48 -6.42
C GLY A 341 -3.88 -6.19 -6.80
N LEU A 342 -4.20 -5.08 -6.15
CA LEU A 342 -3.44 -3.83 -6.25
C LEU A 342 -2.89 -3.42 -4.88
N SER A 343 -1.70 -2.86 -4.84
CA SER A 343 -1.15 -2.23 -3.64
C SER A 343 -0.27 -1.04 -4.00
N ASP A 344 -0.37 0.04 -3.24
CA ASP A 344 0.55 1.18 -3.30
C ASP A 344 1.84 0.95 -2.48
N LYS A 345 1.99 -0.20 -1.82
CA LYS A 345 3.20 -0.55 -1.09
C LYS A 345 4.37 -0.70 -2.07
N PRO A 346 5.53 -0.11 -1.77
CA PRO A 346 6.74 -0.27 -2.59
C PRO A 346 7.14 -1.72 -2.79
N ASP A 347 7.67 -2.04 -3.95
CA ASP A 347 8.17 -3.37 -4.28
C ASP A 347 9.25 -3.81 -3.28
N GLU A 348 10.15 -2.92 -2.86
CA GLU A 348 11.21 -3.22 -1.89
C GLU A 348 10.69 -3.48 -0.47
N ALA A 349 9.45 -3.08 -0.18
CA ALA A 349 8.76 -3.38 1.07
C ALA A 349 7.86 -4.62 0.95
N SER A 350 7.69 -5.16 -0.26
CA SER A 350 6.76 -6.27 -0.56
C SER A 350 7.48 -7.54 -1.04
N LEU A 351 8.65 -7.38 -1.65
CA LEU A 351 9.48 -8.44 -2.22
C LEU A 351 10.79 -8.55 -1.44
N PRO A 352 11.22 -9.78 -1.08
CA PRO A 352 12.53 -9.98 -0.50
C PRO A 352 13.64 -9.58 -1.48
N PRO A 353 14.71 -8.90 -1.02
CA PRO A 353 15.93 -8.81 -1.80
C PRO A 353 16.56 -10.20 -1.98
N SER A 354 17.35 -10.41 -3.04
CA SER A 354 17.90 -11.73 -3.40
C SER A 354 18.67 -12.42 -2.28
N GLN A 355 19.30 -11.66 -1.37
CA GLN A 355 19.98 -12.21 -0.19
C GLN A 355 19.02 -12.85 0.81
N LEU A 356 17.82 -12.32 0.98
CA LEU A 356 16.78 -12.88 1.84
C LEU A 356 16.03 -14.01 1.11
N GLU A 357 15.81 -13.90 -0.20
CA GLU A 357 15.26 -15.01 -1.01
C GLU A 357 16.10 -16.28 -0.86
N ALA A 358 17.43 -16.14 -0.90
CA ALA A 358 18.36 -17.25 -0.67
C ALA A 358 18.25 -17.87 0.73
N GLN A 359 17.69 -17.15 1.70
CA GLN A 359 17.41 -17.62 3.07
C GLN A 359 15.98 -18.16 3.23
N GLY A 360 15.20 -18.25 2.15
CA GLY A 360 13.84 -18.78 2.16
C GLY A 360 12.75 -17.74 2.44
N TYR A 361 13.09 -16.45 2.53
CA TYR A 361 12.09 -15.38 2.60
C TYR A 361 11.28 -15.31 1.30
N GLN A 362 9.99 -14.97 1.43
CA GLN A 362 9.05 -14.95 0.33
C GLN A 362 8.36 -13.59 0.20
N PRO A 363 7.91 -13.19 -1.01
CA PRO A 363 7.02 -12.04 -1.18
C PRO A 363 5.85 -12.05 -0.21
N ILE A 364 5.42 -10.88 0.27
CA ILE A 364 4.39 -10.78 1.34
C ILE A 364 3.10 -11.53 1.01
N HIS A 365 2.70 -11.56 -0.27
CA HIS A 365 1.48 -12.25 -0.69
C HIS A 365 1.56 -13.78 -0.56
N ARG A 366 2.78 -14.35 -0.44
CA ARG A 366 3.02 -15.79 -0.24
C ARG A 366 3.23 -16.17 1.22
N VAL A 367 3.37 -15.19 2.11
CA VAL A 367 3.52 -15.42 3.55
C VAL A 367 2.17 -15.81 4.14
N SER A 368 2.17 -16.88 4.93
CA SER A 368 0.96 -17.38 5.59
C SER A 368 0.66 -16.54 6.83
N THR A 369 -0.59 -16.18 7.03
CA THR A 369 -1.05 -15.48 8.25
C THR A 369 -2.46 -15.91 8.65
N HIS A 370 -2.90 -15.58 9.86
CA HIS A 370 -4.25 -15.91 10.32
C HIS A 370 -5.32 -15.19 9.49
N VAL A 371 -6.48 -15.83 9.35
CA VAL A 371 -7.68 -15.25 8.74
C VAL A 371 -8.68 -14.94 9.84
N VAL A 372 -9.08 -13.68 9.98
CA VAL A 372 -9.96 -13.24 11.06
C VAL A 372 -11.12 -12.42 10.51
N GLY A 373 -12.33 -12.62 11.06
CA GLY A 373 -13.47 -11.75 10.79
C GLY A 373 -14.76 -12.14 11.51
N GLY A 374 -15.85 -11.49 11.10
CA GLY A 374 -17.25 -11.70 11.53
C GLY A 374 -17.62 -11.12 12.87
#